data_AF-A0A542AU12-F1
#
_entry.id   AF-A0A542AU12-F1
#
_cell.length_a   1.000
_cell.length_b   1.000
_cell.length_c   1.000
_cell.angle_alpha   90.00
_cell.angle_beta   90.00
_cell.angle_gamma   90.00
#
_symmetry.space_group_name_H-M   'P 1'
#
loop_
_entity.id
_entity.type
_entity.pdbx_description
1 polymer ?
#
loop_
_entity_poly.entity_id
_entity_poly.type
_entity_poly.pdbx_seq_one_letter_code
_entity_poly.pdbx_strand_id
1 'polypeptide(L)'
;MKLTNILDVYFDLDHTLWDFDKNSSLAFQEIFEDQKLEIELQEFLKIYMPINHQYWKSYRNNLVSKEDLRYGRLKDSFEALKFEVNDTLISKMAEDYINYLPNNNHLLDGAVDILRYLSASYNLHIITNGFEEVQHLKMKKSGILEYFRTVTTSEEAGVKKPHSLIFEKAIGKGTGKPETSVMIGDNFEADICGGHQYGMKVIYLDSSEDNCSNEHPRIQKLKQLRDYL
;
A
#
# COMPACT_ATOMS: atom_id res chain seq x y z
N MET A 1 6.13 23.13 9.37
CA MET A 1 6.43 23.13 10.82
C MET A 1 6.90 21.73 11.17
N LYS A 2 8.08 21.58 11.78
CA LYS A 2 8.58 20.25 12.20
C LYS A 2 7.68 19.66 13.30
N LEU A 3 7.41 18.35 13.21
CA LEU A 3 6.70 17.63 14.25
C LEU A 3 7.65 17.45 15.44
N THR A 4 7.21 17.86 16.62
CA THR A 4 7.98 17.70 17.87
C THR A 4 7.64 16.38 18.57
N ASN A 5 8.58 15.84 19.35
CA ASN A 5 8.38 14.68 20.23
C ASN A 5 7.92 13.39 19.53
N ILE A 6 8.31 13.18 18.27
CA ILE A 6 8.05 11.91 17.56
C ILE A 6 9.11 10.89 17.95
N LEU A 7 8.66 9.68 18.29
CA LEU A 7 9.50 8.51 18.60
C LEU A 7 9.34 7.43 17.53
N ASP A 8 8.09 7.15 17.16
CA ASP A 8 7.74 6.10 16.21
C ASP A 8 7.13 6.70 14.93
N VAL A 9 7.58 6.21 13.78
CA VAL A 9 7.09 6.59 12.46
C VAL A 9 6.49 5.34 11.80
N TYR A 10 5.20 5.42 11.49
CA TYR A 10 4.44 4.36 10.86
C TYR A 10 4.20 4.71 9.40
N PHE A 11 4.55 3.80 8.50
CA PHE A 11 4.34 3.93 7.07
C PHE A 11 3.25 2.96 6.59
N ASP A 12 2.42 3.39 5.65
CA ASP A 12 1.85 2.45 4.69
C ASP A 12 2.95 1.93 3.74
N LEU A 13 2.68 0.81 3.06
CA LEU A 13 3.63 0.19 2.14
C LEU A 13 3.34 0.53 0.67
N ASP A 14 2.14 0.18 0.18
CA ASP A 14 1.80 0.24 -1.24
C ASP A 14 1.47 1.67 -1.62
N HIS A 15 1.98 2.17 -2.75
CA HIS A 15 1.83 3.58 -3.16
C HIS A 15 2.45 4.62 -2.19
N THR A 16 3.06 4.17 -1.09
CA THR A 16 3.77 5.02 -0.12
C THR A 16 5.28 4.80 -0.13
N LEU A 17 5.75 3.55 -0.10
CA LEU A 17 7.17 3.20 -0.17
C LEU A 17 7.45 2.27 -1.36
N TRP A 18 6.57 1.31 -1.58
CA TRP A 18 6.64 0.32 -2.63
C TRP A 18 5.85 0.80 -3.84
N ASP A 19 6.47 0.77 -5.02
CA ASP A 19 5.87 1.26 -6.26
C ASP A 19 4.85 0.23 -6.79
N PHE A 20 3.64 0.27 -6.24
CA PHE A 20 2.64 -0.75 -6.52
C PHE A 20 2.28 -0.81 -7.99
N ASP A 21 2.09 0.34 -8.64
CA ASP A 21 1.66 0.40 -10.03
C ASP A 21 2.73 -0.19 -10.96
N LYS A 22 4.00 0.18 -10.78
CA LYS A 22 5.08 -0.36 -11.59
C LYS A 22 5.26 -1.86 -11.40
N ASN A 23 5.29 -2.33 -10.16
CA ASN A 23 5.50 -3.74 -9.88
C ASN A 23 4.29 -4.60 -10.28
N SER A 24 3.07 -4.07 -10.14
CA SER A 24 1.83 -4.70 -10.62
C SER A 24 1.84 -4.83 -12.15
N SER A 25 2.23 -3.77 -12.86
CA SER A 25 2.39 -3.79 -14.32
C SER A 25 3.35 -4.88 -14.78
N LEU A 26 4.52 -5.01 -14.13
CA LEU A 26 5.50 -6.03 -14.47
C LEU A 26 5.00 -7.45 -14.18
N ALA A 27 4.29 -7.64 -13.06
CA ALA A 27 3.67 -8.93 -12.76
C ALA A 27 2.63 -9.34 -13.81
N PHE A 28 1.80 -8.40 -14.29
CA PHE A 28 0.87 -8.68 -15.39
C PHE A 28 1.58 -8.96 -16.71
N GLN A 29 2.67 -8.25 -16.99
CA GLN A 29 3.47 -8.51 -18.18
C GLN A 29 3.95 -9.97 -18.21
N GLU A 30 4.56 -10.44 -17.11
CA GLU A 30 5.02 -11.83 -16.97
C GLU A 30 3.86 -12.82 -17.11
N ILE A 31 2.71 -12.56 -16.47
CA ILE A 31 1.52 -13.44 -16.57
C ILE A 31 0.99 -13.51 -18.00
N PHE A 32 0.93 -12.40 -18.72
CA PHE A 32 0.43 -12.38 -20.09
C PHE A 32 1.37 -13.12 -21.04
N GLU A 33 2.68 -12.98 -20.84
CA GLU A 33 3.69 -13.74 -21.58
C GLU A 33 3.55 -15.25 -21.32
N ASP A 34 3.41 -15.67 -20.05
CA ASP A 34 3.29 -17.09 -19.67
C ASP A 34 1.98 -17.73 -20.13
N GLN A 35 0.87 -16.99 -20.06
CA GLN A 35 -0.43 -17.45 -20.54
C GLN A 35 -0.61 -17.25 -22.05
N LYS A 36 0.38 -16.67 -22.74
CA LYS A 36 0.36 -16.36 -24.19
C LYS A 36 -0.87 -15.52 -24.58
N LEU A 37 -1.21 -14.55 -23.75
CA LEU A 37 -2.32 -13.64 -23.99
C LEU A 37 -1.86 -12.52 -24.93
N GLU A 38 -2.50 -12.43 -26.10
CA GLU A 38 -2.26 -11.36 -27.06
C GLU A 38 -3.03 -10.08 -26.68
N ILE A 39 -2.67 -9.50 -25.53
CA ILE A 39 -3.26 -8.29 -24.98
C ILE A 39 -2.19 -7.23 -24.83
N GLU A 40 -2.48 -6.01 -25.30
CA GLU A 40 -1.60 -4.87 -25.05
C GLU A 40 -1.71 -4.46 -23.58
N LEU A 41 -0.58 -4.48 -22.86
CA LEU A 41 -0.54 -4.30 -21.42
C LEU A 41 -1.06 -2.92 -20.99
N GLN A 42 -0.75 -1.85 -21.73
CA GLN A 42 -1.20 -0.51 -21.37
C GLN A 42 -2.72 -0.36 -21.51
N GLU A 43 -3.35 -0.93 -22.54
CA GLU A 43 -4.80 -0.99 -22.69
C GLU A 43 -5.45 -1.79 -21.56
N PHE A 44 -4.86 -2.92 -21.15
CA PHE A 44 -5.32 -3.65 -19.98
C PHE A 44 -5.25 -2.80 -18.71
N LEU A 45 -4.09 -2.18 -18.43
CA LEU A 45 -3.87 -1.41 -17.20
C LEU A 45 -4.79 -0.19 -17.09
N LYS A 46 -5.10 0.49 -18.20
CA LYS A 46 -6.06 1.62 -18.22
C LYS A 46 -7.43 1.22 -17.68
N ILE A 47 -7.86 -0.01 -17.94
CA ILE A 47 -9.15 -0.55 -17.49
C ILE A 47 -9.02 -1.18 -16.10
N TYR A 48 -7.95 -1.95 -15.89
CA TYR A 48 -7.71 -2.66 -14.64
C TYR A 48 -7.51 -1.73 -13.45
N MET A 49 -6.74 -0.65 -13.57
CA MET A 49 -6.41 0.24 -12.45
C MET A 49 -7.66 0.80 -11.72
N PRO A 50 -8.64 1.44 -12.39
CA PRO A 50 -9.84 1.94 -11.73
C PRO A 50 -10.69 0.82 -11.13
N ILE A 51 -10.78 -0.34 -11.78
CA ILE A 51 -11.50 -1.51 -11.24
C ILE A 51 -10.80 -2.03 -9.98
N ASN A 52 -9.48 -2.22 -10.01
CA ASN A 52 -8.68 -2.65 -8.87
C ASN A 52 -8.84 -1.70 -7.68
N HIS A 53 -8.81 -0.38 -7.90
CA HIS A 53 -9.05 0.60 -6.85
C HIS A 53 -10.44 0.45 -6.22
N GLN A 54 -11.49 0.22 -7.03
CA GLN A 54 -12.84 -0.03 -6.52
C GLN A 54 -12.92 -1.32 -5.69
N TYR A 55 -12.28 -2.40 -6.14
CA TYR A 55 -12.25 -3.66 -5.38
C TYR A 55 -11.50 -3.51 -4.05
N TRP A 56 -10.38 -2.78 -4.01
CA TRP A 56 -9.69 -2.49 -2.75
C TRP A 56 -10.52 -1.64 -1.81
N LYS A 57 -11.25 -0.65 -2.33
CA LYS A 57 -12.22 0.14 -1.54
C LYS A 57 -13.33 -0.74 -0.97
N SER A 58 -13.89 -1.64 -1.77
CA SER A 58 -14.90 -2.62 -1.34
C SER A 58 -14.35 -3.58 -0.28
N TYR A 59 -13.13 -4.07 -0.46
CA TYR A 59 -12.47 -4.98 0.48
C TYR A 59 -12.20 -4.29 1.82
N ARG A 60 -11.71 -3.04 1.79
CA ARG A 60 -11.54 -2.19 2.98
C ARG A 60 -12.84 -2.03 3.76
N ASN A 61 -13.96 -1.89 3.05
CA ASN A 61 -15.30 -1.75 3.61
C ASN A 61 -15.99 -3.08 3.92
N ASN A 62 -15.28 -4.21 3.82
CA ASN A 62 -15.79 -5.57 4.02
C ASN A 62 -16.99 -5.95 3.12
N LEU A 63 -17.08 -5.35 1.94
CA LEU A 63 -18.12 -5.63 0.94
C LEU A 63 -17.77 -6.82 0.04
N VAL A 64 -16.48 -7.18 -0.04
CA VAL A 64 -15.96 -8.33 -0.79
C VAL A 64 -14.92 -9.06 0.05
N SER A 65 -14.81 -10.38 -0.15
CA SER A 65 -13.74 -11.17 0.47
C SER A 65 -12.38 -10.95 -0.23
N LYS A 66 -11.31 -11.51 0.35
CA LYS A 66 -9.98 -11.54 -0.28
C LYS A 66 -10.01 -12.32 -1.61
N GLU A 67 -10.77 -13.40 -1.66
CA GLU A 67 -10.92 -14.24 -2.86
C GLU A 67 -11.69 -13.49 -3.95
N ASP A 68 -12.82 -12.88 -3.58
CA ASP A 68 -13.64 -12.08 -4.50
C ASP A 68 -12.87 -10.88 -5.05
N LEU A 69 -12.06 -10.20 -4.23
CA LEU A 69 -11.19 -9.12 -4.71
C LEU A 69 -10.22 -9.63 -5.77
N ARG A 70 -9.55 -10.76 -5.50
CA ARG A 70 -8.49 -11.27 -6.38
C ARG A 70 -9.04 -11.71 -7.73
N TYR A 71 -10.16 -12.46 -7.71
CA TYR A 71 -10.82 -12.96 -8.91
C TYR A 71 -11.61 -11.87 -9.63
N GLY A 72 -12.48 -11.15 -8.91
CA GLY A 72 -13.43 -10.20 -9.48
C GLY A 72 -12.77 -9.04 -10.21
N ARG A 73 -11.69 -8.47 -9.65
CA ARG A 73 -10.97 -7.37 -10.33
C ARG A 73 -10.39 -7.78 -11.68
N LEU A 74 -10.02 -9.06 -11.86
CA LEU A 74 -9.55 -9.56 -13.15
C LEU A 74 -10.72 -9.83 -14.07
N LYS A 75 -11.73 -10.56 -13.59
CA LYS A 75 -12.95 -10.86 -14.36
C LYS A 75 -13.54 -9.59 -14.97
N ASP A 76 -13.83 -8.59 -14.14
CA ASP A 76 -14.45 -7.35 -14.58
C ASP A 76 -13.55 -6.57 -15.55
N SER A 77 -12.22 -6.69 -15.41
CA SER A 77 -11.27 -6.08 -16.34
C SER A 77 -11.33 -6.72 -17.73
N PHE A 78 -11.35 -8.06 -17.80
CA PHE A 78 -11.47 -8.78 -19.08
C PHE A 78 -12.85 -8.58 -19.73
N GLU A 79 -13.92 -8.56 -18.94
CA GLU A 79 -15.26 -8.23 -19.41
C GLU A 79 -15.33 -6.82 -20.00
N ALA A 80 -14.75 -5.82 -19.32
CA ALA A 80 -14.67 -4.45 -19.80
C ALA A 80 -13.81 -4.29 -21.06
N LEU A 81 -12.73 -5.08 -21.17
CA LEU A 81 -11.91 -5.19 -22.38
C LEU A 81 -12.61 -5.90 -23.54
N LYS A 82 -13.73 -6.59 -23.28
CA LYS A 82 -14.40 -7.50 -24.23
C LYS A 82 -13.44 -8.57 -24.75
N PHE A 83 -12.53 -9.03 -23.89
CA PHE A 83 -11.58 -10.07 -24.20
C PHE A 83 -12.03 -11.37 -23.54
N GLU A 84 -12.31 -12.40 -24.34
CA GLU A 84 -12.85 -13.67 -23.83
C GLU A 84 -11.77 -14.48 -23.10
N VAL A 85 -11.99 -14.68 -21.80
CA VAL A 85 -11.24 -15.61 -20.95
C VAL A 85 -12.22 -16.44 -20.14
N ASN A 86 -11.87 -17.71 -19.90
CA ASN A 86 -12.69 -18.57 -19.04
C ASN A 86 -12.31 -18.38 -17.55
N ASP A 87 -13.22 -18.77 -16.67
CA ASP A 87 -13.05 -18.65 -15.22
C ASP A 87 -11.82 -19.41 -14.69
N THR A 88 -11.46 -20.54 -15.29
CA THR A 88 -10.27 -21.31 -14.91
C THR A 88 -8.99 -20.48 -15.11
N LEU A 89 -8.89 -19.78 -16.24
CA LEU A 89 -7.76 -18.90 -16.54
C LEU A 89 -7.75 -17.67 -15.65
N ILE A 90 -8.91 -17.05 -15.38
CA ILE A 90 -9.00 -15.91 -14.45
C ILE A 90 -8.52 -16.30 -13.06
N SER A 91 -9.00 -17.44 -12.52
CA SER A 91 -8.57 -17.94 -11.21
C SER A 91 -7.08 -18.22 -11.17
N LYS A 92 -6.54 -18.84 -12.23
CA LYS A 92 -5.10 -19.06 -12.36
C LYS A 92 -4.31 -17.76 -12.36
N MET A 93 -4.71 -16.76 -13.15
CA MET A 93 -4.05 -15.45 -13.17
C MET A 93 -4.17 -14.73 -11.81
N ALA A 94 -5.27 -14.90 -11.08
CA ALA A 94 -5.45 -14.35 -9.74
C ALA A 94 -4.52 -15.00 -8.69
N GLU A 95 -4.13 -16.25 -8.89
CA GLU A 95 -3.10 -16.96 -8.11
C GLU A 95 -1.70 -16.55 -8.53
N ASP A 96 -1.39 -16.61 -9.82
CA ASP A 96 -0.09 -16.24 -10.38
C ASP A 96 0.25 -14.79 -10.02
N TYR A 97 -0.71 -13.86 -10.06
CA TYR A 97 -0.50 -12.47 -9.66
C TYR A 97 0.01 -12.32 -8.23
N ILE A 98 -0.49 -13.11 -7.28
CA ILE A 98 0.01 -13.05 -5.90
C ILE A 98 1.44 -13.56 -5.79
N ASN A 99 1.79 -14.56 -6.61
CA ASN A 99 3.13 -15.14 -6.65
C ASN A 99 4.14 -14.23 -7.38
N TYR A 100 3.69 -13.53 -8.42
CA TYR A 100 4.54 -12.76 -9.33
C TYR A 100 4.74 -11.33 -8.84
N LEU A 101 3.73 -10.75 -8.20
CA LEU A 101 3.81 -9.39 -7.64
C LEU A 101 5.07 -9.13 -6.79
N PRO A 102 5.46 -10.00 -5.83
CA PRO A 102 6.67 -9.78 -5.05
C PRO A 102 7.97 -10.08 -5.81
N ASN A 103 7.96 -10.65 -7.02
CA ASN A 103 9.19 -10.84 -7.81
C ASN A 103 9.77 -9.52 -8.30
N ASN A 104 8.90 -8.54 -8.51
CA ASN A 104 9.28 -7.17 -8.79
C ASN A 104 9.40 -6.40 -7.46
N ASN A 105 10.34 -5.45 -7.39
CA ASN A 105 10.74 -4.85 -6.11
C ASN A 105 11.09 -3.36 -6.21
N HIS A 106 10.51 -2.66 -7.17
CA HIS A 106 10.67 -1.22 -7.30
C HIS A 106 10.06 -0.48 -6.11
N LEU A 107 10.77 0.54 -5.66
CA LEU A 107 10.34 1.45 -4.61
C LEU A 107 10.10 2.83 -5.21
N LEU A 108 9.27 3.63 -4.54
CA LEU A 108 9.10 5.04 -4.91
C LEU A 108 10.42 5.81 -4.74
N ASP A 109 10.58 6.84 -5.57
CA ASP A 109 11.79 7.66 -5.57
C ASP A 109 12.09 8.26 -4.19
N GLY A 110 13.32 8.05 -3.72
CA GLY A 110 13.78 8.48 -2.40
C GLY A 110 13.34 7.62 -1.21
N ALA A 111 12.65 6.48 -1.41
CA ALA A 111 12.22 5.60 -0.31
C ALA A 111 13.38 5.10 0.55
N VAL A 112 14.40 4.49 -0.05
CA VAL A 112 15.57 3.98 0.70
C VAL A 112 16.31 5.13 1.41
N ASP A 113 16.45 6.28 0.75
CA ASP A 113 17.13 7.44 1.32
C ASP A 113 16.41 8.02 2.51
N ILE A 114 15.08 8.07 2.48
CA ILE A 114 14.30 8.57 3.62
C ILE A 114 14.26 7.56 4.76
N LEU A 115 14.12 6.27 4.47
CA LEU A 115 14.13 5.22 5.50
C LEU A 115 15.46 5.20 6.25
N ARG A 116 16.58 5.27 5.52
CA ARG A 116 17.92 5.38 6.12
C ARG A 116 18.12 6.65 6.94
N TYR A 117 17.58 7.79 6.48
CA TYR A 117 17.67 9.04 7.23
C TYR A 117 16.85 8.97 8.53
N LEU A 118 15.62 8.47 8.46
CA LEU A 118 14.72 8.43 9.62
C LEU A 118 15.11 7.35 10.63
N SER A 119 15.64 6.20 10.20
CA SER A 119 16.04 5.11 11.10
C SER A 119 17.17 5.49 12.05
N ALA A 120 17.91 6.57 11.76
CA ALA A 120 18.95 7.10 12.65
C ALA A 120 18.37 7.79 13.91
N SER A 121 17.10 8.19 13.91
CA SER A 121 16.50 8.97 15.00
C SER A 121 15.10 8.51 15.42
N TYR A 122 14.46 7.66 14.62
CA TYR A 122 13.11 7.18 14.86
C TYR A 122 13.03 5.66 14.74
N ASN A 123 12.05 5.07 15.41
CA ASN A 123 11.67 3.69 15.19
C ASN A 123 10.70 3.64 14.02
N LEU A 124 10.99 2.81 13.03
CA LEU A 124 10.15 2.72 11.84
C LEU A 124 9.28 1.47 11.91
N HIS A 125 8.04 1.62 11.47
CA HIS A 125 7.00 0.58 11.55
C HIS A 125 6.16 0.59 10.27
N ILE A 126 5.50 -0.54 9.97
CA ILE A 126 4.53 -0.65 8.89
C ILE A 126 3.12 -0.87 9.45
N ILE A 127 2.14 -0.16 8.91
CA ILE A 127 0.71 -0.47 9.05
C ILE A 127 0.11 -0.59 7.65
N THR A 128 -0.39 -1.75 7.26
CA THR A 128 -0.85 -2.00 5.89
C THR A 128 -2.13 -2.84 5.82
N ASN A 129 -2.98 -2.55 4.84
CA ASN A 129 -4.15 -3.36 4.49
C ASN A 129 -3.83 -4.47 3.48
N GLY A 130 -2.59 -4.56 3.00
CA GLY A 130 -2.15 -5.62 2.10
C GLY A 130 -2.08 -6.99 2.77
N PHE A 131 -2.10 -8.04 1.96
CA PHE A 131 -2.10 -9.43 2.42
C PHE A 131 -0.78 -9.82 3.08
N GLU A 132 -0.84 -10.44 4.25
CA GLU A 132 0.33 -10.67 5.09
C GLU A 132 1.43 -11.48 4.37
N GLU A 133 1.02 -12.51 3.64
CA GLU A 133 1.94 -13.34 2.87
C GLU A 133 2.69 -12.57 1.78
N VAL A 134 2.11 -11.48 1.27
CA VAL A 134 2.69 -10.67 0.19
C VAL A 134 3.54 -9.53 0.74
N GLN A 135 3.07 -8.82 1.76
CA GLN A 135 3.74 -7.60 2.25
C GLN A 135 5.14 -7.90 2.81
N HIS A 136 5.28 -9.01 3.56
CA HIS A 136 6.59 -9.44 4.06
C HIS A 136 7.57 -9.78 2.93
N LEU A 137 7.09 -10.42 1.86
CA LEU A 137 7.92 -10.74 0.70
C LEU A 137 8.34 -9.50 -0.08
N LYS A 138 7.41 -8.54 -0.30
CA LYS A 138 7.71 -7.26 -0.94
C LYS A 138 8.86 -6.54 -0.24
N MET A 139 8.75 -6.34 1.08
CA MET A 139 9.75 -5.65 1.87
C MET A 139 11.09 -6.39 1.91
N LYS A 140 11.06 -7.73 2.00
CA LYS A 140 12.28 -8.55 2.00
C LYS A 140 13.01 -8.44 0.67
N LYS A 141 12.29 -8.58 -0.45
CA LYS A 141 12.89 -8.56 -1.79
C LYS A 141 13.28 -7.17 -2.25
N SER A 142 12.64 -6.10 -1.77
CA SER A 142 13.06 -4.72 -2.03
C SER A 142 14.16 -4.21 -1.09
N GLY A 143 14.57 -5.02 -0.11
CA GLY A 143 15.67 -4.68 0.79
C GLY A 143 15.33 -3.62 1.84
N ILE A 144 14.04 -3.34 2.10
CA ILE A 144 13.63 -2.35 3.10
C ILE A 144 13.19 -2.95 4.43
N LEU A 145 13.02 -4.28 4.50
CA LEU A 145 12.51 -4.95 5.70
C LEU A 145 13.35 -4.64 6.94
N GLU A 146 14.67 -4.50 6.79
CA GLU A 146 15.61 -4.25 7.90
C GLU A 146 15.43 -2.89 8.59
N TYR A 147 14.77 -1.93 7.93
CA TYR A 147 14.48 -0.63 8.54
C TYR A 147 13.37 -0.69 9.58
N PHE A 148 12.48 -1.69 9.48
CA PHE A 148 11.25 -1.73 10.27
C PHE A 148 11.37 -2.64 11.48
N ARG A 149 11.00 -2.11 12.65
CA ARG A 149 10.95 -2.90 13.89
C ARG A 149 9.72 -3.79 13.94
N THR A 150 8.61 -3.31 13.42
CA THR A 150 7.34 -4.04 13.43
C THR A 150 6.60 -3.82 12.12
N VAL A 151 5.81 -4.83 11.76
CA VAL A 151 4.88 -4.81 10.64
C VAL A 151 3.54 -5.21 11.22
N THR A 152 2.49 -4.43 10.97
CA THR A 152 1.12 -4.75 11.36
C THR A 152 0.24 -4.77 10.13
N THR A 153 -0.28 -5.95 9.81
CA THR A 153 -1.19 -6.16 8.68
C THR A 153 -2.63 -6.11 9.17
N SER A 154 -3.57 -5.89 8.25
CA SER A 154 -5.00 -6.00 8.58
C SER A 154 -5.42 -7.43 8.98
N GLU A 155 -4.71 -8.44 8.49
CA GLU A 155 -4.97 -9.85 8.82
C GLU A 155 -4.53 -10.15 10.27
N GLU A 156 -3.33 -9.71 10.67
CA GLU A 156 -2.88 -9.73 12.07
C GLU A 156 -3.84 -8.94 12.98
N ALA A 157 -4.30 -7.79 12.49
CA ALA A 157 -5.19 -6.94 13.26
C ALA A 157 -6.62 -7.48 13.38
N GLY A 158 -7.06 -8.29 12.43
CA GLY A 158 -8.45 -8.73 12.29
C GLY A 158 -9.39 -7.64 11.74
N VAL A 159 -8.87 -6.44 11.48
CA VAL A 159 -9.59 -5.29 10.92
C VAL A 159 -8.68 -4.51 9.98
N LYS A 160 -9.26 -3.73 9.07
CA LYS A 160 -8.54 -2.91 8.09
C LYS A 160 -8.53 -1.45 8.52
N LYS A 161 -7.49 -0.69 8.17
CA LYS A 161 -7.51 0.78 8.21
C LYS A 161 -8.73 1.29 7.44
N PRO A 162 -9.50 2.28 7.95
CA PRO A 162 -9.19 3.16 9.08
C PRO A 162 -9.67 2.68 10.47
N HIS A 163 -10.07 1.42 10.65
CA HIS A 163 -10.59 0.96 11.94
C HIS A 163 -9.54 1.10 13.06
N SER A 164 -9.88 1.78 14.16
CA SER A 164 -8.95 2.14 15.26
C SER A 164 -8.10 0.98 15.80
N LEU A 165 -8.67 -0.21 15.94
CA LEU A 165 -7.97 -1.40 16.46
C LEU A 165 -6.68 -1.77 15.71
N ILE A 166 -6.55 -1.48 14.40
CA ILE A 166 -5.27 -1.74 13.70
C ILE A 166 -4.16 -0.81 14.18
N PHE A 167 -4.49 0.47 14.41
CA PHE A 167 -3.56 1.46 14.95
C PHE A 167 -3.20 1.15 16.40
N GLU A 168 -4.18 0.71 17.20
CA GLU A 168 -3.96 0.25 18.57
C GLU A 168 -2.97 -0.91 18.62
N LYS A 169 -3.17 -1.94 17.80
CA LYS A 169 -2.25 -3.08 17.72
C LYS A 169 -0.86 -2.66 17.24
N ALA A 170 -0.76 -1.79 16.24
CA ALA A 170 0.52 -1.30 15.73
C ALA A 170 1.29 -0.51 16.79
N ILE A 171 0.62 0.43 17.48
CA ILE A 171 1.20 1.24 18.55
C ILE A 171 1.60 0.38 19.75
N GLY A 172 0.80 -0.63 20.11
CA GLY A 172 1.13 -1.57 21.18
C GLY A 172 2.38 -2.42 20.90
N LYS A 173 2.78 -2.59 19.64
CA LYS A 173 4.05 -3.22 19.25
C LYS A 173 5.22 -2.22 19.18
N GLY A 174 4.92 -0.93 19.10
CA GLY A 174 5.88 0.16 19.11
C GLY A 174 6.37 0.50 20.52
N THR A 175 7.03 1.66 20.64
CA THR A 175 7.54 2.16 21.94
C THR A 175 6.87 3.44 22.40
N GLY A 176 6.19 4.13 21.48
CA GLY A 176 5.51 5.39 21.68
C GLY A 176 4.03 5.23 22.03
N LYS A 177 3.38 6.39 22.12
CA LYS A 177 1.93 6.56 22.25
C LYS A 177 1.41 7.26 20.99
N PRO A 178 0.09 7.34 20.78
CA PRO A 178 -0.47 8.04 19.60
C PRO A 178 0.11 9.46 19.44
N GLU A 179 0.21 10.24 20.52
CA GLU A 179 0.70 11.62 20.50
C GLU A 179 2.20 11.78 20.15
N THR A 180 2.99 10.71 20.32
CA THR A 180 4.41 10.65 19.95
C THR A 180 4.65 9.84 18.67
N SER A 181 3.59 9.56 17.91
CA SER A 181 3.64 8.74 16.71
C SER A 181 3.10 9.50 15.52
N VAL A 182 3.63 9.18 14.33
CA VAL A 182 3.16 9.75 13.06
C VAL A 182 2.83 8.63 12.07
N MET A 183 1.66 8.73 11.43
CA MET A 183 1.26 7.88 10.30
C MET A 183 1.54 8.60 8.97
N ILE A 184 2.21 7.92 8.05
CA ILE A 184 2.54 8.41 6.71
C ILE A 184 1.94 7.44 5.70
N GLY A 185 1.11 7.93 4.78
CA GLY A 185 0.48 7.10 3.76
C GLY A 185 -0.15 7.92 2.64
N ASP A 186 -0.56 7.23 1.58
CA ASP A 186 -1.17 7.78 0.37
C ASP A 186 -2.70 7.66 0.34
N ASN A 187 -3.30 6.89 1.25
CA ASN A 187 -4.74 6.76 1.31
C ASN A 187 -5.32 7.74 2.34
N PHE A 188 -5.92 8.83 1.88
CA PHE A 188 -6.45 9.87 2.77
C PHE A 188 -7.43 9.31 3.81
N GLU A 189 -8.36 8.46 3.41
CA GLU A 189 -9.36 7.91 4.34
C GLU A 189 -8.75 6.85 5.27
N ALA A 190 -7.97 5.90 4.73
CA ALA A 190 -7.43 4.80 5.52
C ALA A 190 -6.29 5.22 6.44
N ASP A 191 -5.32 5.99 5.93
CA ASP A 191 -4.09 6.34 6.65
C ASP A 191 -4.24 7.63 7.43
N ILE A 192 -4.77 8.66 6.78
CA ILE A 192 -4.76 10.02 7.31
C ILE A 192 -5.95 10.22 8.25
N CYS A 193 -7.18 9.99 7.80
CA CYS A 193 -8.35 10.07 8.70
C CYS A 193 -8.25 9.01 9.80
N GLY A 194 -7.89 7.76 9.46
CA GLY A 194 -7.74 6.68 10.44
C GLY A 194 -6.70 6.98 11.52
N GLY A 195 -5.49 7.38 11.12
CA GLY A 195 -4.42 7.73 12.06
C GLY A 195 -4.77 8.96 12.90
N HIS A 196 -5.35 9.99 12.28
CA HIS A 196 -5.75 11.21 12.99
C HIS A 196 -6.85 10.95 14.03
N GLN A 197 -7.89 10.19 13.66
CA GLN A 197 -8.97 9.82 14.58
C GLN A 197 -8.49 8.96 15.74
N TYR A 198 -7.44 8.16 15.55
CA TYR A 198 -6.80 7.40 16.61
C TYR A 198 -5.91 8.26 17.53
N GLY A 199 -5.63 9.51 17.14
CA GLY A 199 -4.82 10.46 17.92
C GLY A 199 -3.35 10.55 17.49
N MET A 200 -2.99 9.97 16.34
CA MET A 200 -1.65 10.10 15.77
C MET A 200 -1.49 11.43 15.04
N LYS A 201 -0.24 11.89 14.91
CA LYS A 201 0.08 12.87 13.87
C LYS A 201 0.03 12.18 12.52
N VAL A 202 -0.25 12.92 11.45
CA VAL A 202 -0.39 12.36 10.11
C VAL A 202 0.34 13.21 9.08
N ILE A 203 0.94 12.57 8.08
CA ILE A 203 1.50 13.24 6.91
C ILE A 203 0.97 12.53 5.67
N TYR A 204 0.27 13.29 4.84
CA TYR A 204 -0.35 12.78 3.63
C TYR A 204 0.64 12.80 2.46
N LEU A 205 0.95 11.64 1.88
CA LEU A 205 1.67 11.54 0.62
C LEU A 205 0.67 11.59 -0.53
N ASP A 206 0.65 12.69 -1.27
CA ASP A 206 -0.29 12.87 -2.36
C ASP A 206 0.42 13.53 -3.53
N SER A 207 0.63 12.73 -4.57
CA SER A 207 1.29 13.13 -5.80
C SER A 207 0.41 13.97 -6.72
N SER A 208 -0.87 14.19 -6.39
CA SER A 208 -1.73 15.07 -7.18
C SER A 208 -1.22 16.52 -7.13
N GLU A 209 -1.54 17.30 -8.15
CA GLU A 209 -1.27 18.75 -8.21
C GLU A 209 -2.43 19.59 -7.63
N ASP A 210 -3.47 18.93 -7.14
CA ASP A 210 -4.67 19.60 -6.66
C ASP A 210 -4.40 20.39 -5.37
N ASN A 211 -4.53 21.71 -5.42
CA ASN A 211 -4.37 22.60 -4.27
C ASN A 211 -5.61 22.58 -3.35
N CYS A 212 -6.03 21.40 -2.89
CA CYS A 212 -7.01 21.32 -1.81
C CYS A 212 -6.31 21.67 -0.49
N SER A 213 -6.86 22.65 0.24
CA SER A 213 -6.38 22.98 1.59
C SER A 213 -6.72 21.83 2.53
N ASN A 214 -5.77 20.95 2.78
CA ASN A 214 -5.93 19.89 3.76
C ASN A 214 -5.51 20.39 5.14
N GLU A 215 -6.26 19.99 6.18
CA GLU A 215 -5.92 20.28 7.59
C GLU A 215 -4.61 19.60 8.04
N HIS A 216 -4.10 18.66 7.25
CA HIS A 216 -2.95 17.84 7.58
C HIS A 216 -1.73 18.18 6.70
N PRO A 217 -0.50 18.06 7.24
CA PRO A 217 0.72 18.12 6.45
C PRO A 217 0.65 17.24 5.20
N ARG A 218 1.02 17.80 4.06
CA ARG A 218 1.03 17.11 2.77
C ARG A 218 2.39 17.20 2.11
N ILE A 219 2.83 16.09 1.56
CA ILE A 219 4.06 15.98 0.76
C ILE A 219 3.73 15.34 -0.59
N GLN A 220 4.48 15.71 -1.62
CA GLN A 220 4.39 15.09 -2.95
C GLN A 220 5.52 14.08 -3.17
N LYS A 221 6.63 14.24 -2.45
CA LYS A 221 7.83 13.39 -2.55
C LYS A 221 8.33 13.03 -1.17
N LEU A 222 8.74 11.77 -1.00
CA LEU A 222 9.24 11.23 0.27
C LEU A 222 10.39 12.06 0.88
N LYS A 223 11.24 12.66 0.06
CA LYS A 223 12.33 13.54 0.54
C LYS A 223 11.87 14.72 1.40
N GLN A 224 10.63 15.19 1.21
CA GLN A 224 10.05 16.30 1.97
C GLN A 224 9.74 15.91 3.42
N LEU A 225 9.76 14.62 3.77
CA LEU A 225 9.63 14.18 5.17
C LEU A 225 10.71 14.79 6.08
N ARG A 226 11.90 15.14 5.55
CA ARG A 226 12.97 15.81 6.30
C ARG A 226 12.57 17.19 6.84
N ASP A 227 11.59 17.83 6.20
CA ASP A 227 11.07 19.13 6.62
C ASP A 227 10.13 19.00 7.83
N TYR A 228 9.65 17.79 8.10
CA TYR A 228 8.73 17.45 9.19
C TYR A 228 9.40 16.63 10.31
N LEU A 229 10.36 15.77 9.96
CA LEU A 229 11.08 14.85 10.84
C LEU A 229 12.59 15.16 10.78
#